data_AF-A0A8A1MKL1-F1
#
_entry.id   AF-A0A8A1MKL1-F1
#
_cell.length_a   1.000
_cell.length_b   1.000
_cell.length_c   1.000
_cell.angle_alpha   90.00
_cell.angle_beta   90.00
_cell.angle_gamma   90.00
#
_symmetry.space_group_name_H-M   'P 1'
#
loop_
_entity.id
_entity.type
_entity.pdbx_description
1 polymer ?
#
loop_
_entity_poly.entity_id
_entity_poly.type
_entity_poly.pdbx_seq_one_letter_code
_entity_poly.pdbx_strand_id
1 'polypeptide(L)'
;MCPRTSPIVLSIISSKQALLFLSLLNLTRSINYFIEPSSMEQARQPSRYRPTLAVEALDLLLKTGNKLKVLQHLTKAEQRRAADAVEVLKIVQTAPKRKKYKIFLYTLLEHYGPHMVLLCTLALGQAKVVDMKQDERAALMDLIKNCNELDDPILRAIAINHRVPKRVEDNAKYLAELASQNGPHLDAESETGRDIPVTSRGRQIQFMFSKAPADHIPLLGNPILSAIQSSRHWKTERGLGEPTTDCLTTMIPEDENEDISITMWVGQRAGLQLLEMLKLQPTWSPLLGHLSPLPRGLQGQ
;
A
#
# COMPACT_ATOMS: atom_id res chain seq x y z
N MET A 1 -64.14 -26.75 -31.35
CA MET A 1 -64.10 -25.82 -30.20
C MET A 1 -62.76 -25.11 -30.18
N CYS A 2 -62.76 -23.81 -29.90
CA CYS A 2 -61.59 -22.92 -29.70
C CYS A 2 -61.95 -21.93 -28.56
N PRO A 3 -61.07 -21.02 -28.08
CA PRO A 3 -59.60 -20.92 -28.20
C PRO A 3 -58.95 -21.67 -26.99
N ARG A 4 -57.83 -21.36 -26.30
CA ARG A 4 -56.83 -20.26 -26.16
C ARG A 4 -55.44 -20.90 -25.94
N THR A 5 -54.24 -20.31 -26.12
CA THR A 5 -53.62 -18.95 -26.02
C THR A 5 -53.43 -18.36 -24.62
N SER A 6 -52.20 -18.50 -24.08
CA SER A 6 -51.31 -17.51 -23.40
C SER A 6 -51.87 -16.45 -22.40
N PRO A 7 -51.09 -15.95 -21.40
CA PRO A 7 -49.61 -15.89 -21.41
C PRO A 7 -48.85 -16.14 -20.07
N ILE A 8 -47.53 -16.24 -20.24
CA ILE A 8 -46.42 -15.70 -19.42
C ILE A 8 -46.80 -14.91 -18.15
N VAL A 9 -46.14 -15.24 -17.03
CA VAL A 9 -45.83 -14.29 -15.95
C VAL A 9 -44.31 -14.21 -15.77
N LEU A 10 -43.68 -13.21 -16.38
CA LEU A 10 -42.33 -12.79 -16.00
C LEU A 10 -42.46 -12.05 -14.67
N SER A 11 -41.88 -12.57 -13.59
CA SER A 11 -41.72 -11.78 -12.37
C SER A 11 -40.66 -10.70 -12.61
N ILE A 12 -41.04 -9.44 -12.44
CA ILE A 12 -40.21 -8.29 -12.81
C ILE A 12 -39.09 -8.13 -11.78
N ILE A 13 -37.88 -8.59 -12.13
CA ILE A 13 -36.67 -8.18 -11.41
C ILE A 13 -36.48 -6.68 -11.65
N SER A 14 -36.65 -5.89 -10.59
CA SER A 14 -36.50 -4.43 -10.65
C SER A 14 -35.12 -4.04 -11.20
N SER A 15 -35.11 -3.12 -12.15
CA SER A 15 -33.94 -2.76 -12.98
C SER A 15 -32.70 -2.29 -12.20
N LYS A 16 -32.83 -1.99 -10.90
CA LYS A 16 -31.71 -1.68 -10.01
C LYS A 16 -30.84 -2.90 -9.62
N GLN A 17 -31.34 -4.14 -9.73
CA GLN A 17 -30.52 -5.34 -9.44
C GLN A 17 -29.72 -5.84 -10.65
N ALA A 18 -30.19 -5.61 -11.87
CA ALA A 18 -29.48 -6.02 -13.09
C ALA A 18 -28.12 -5.31 -13.26
N LEU A 19 -28.03 -4.03 -12.87
CA LEU A 19 -26.81 -3.23 -12.95
C LEU A 19 -25.69 -3.71 -12.00
N LEU A 20 -26.04 -4.31 -10.85
CA LEU A 20 -25.05 -4.87 -9.92
C LEU A 20 -24.40 -6.15 -10.43
N PHE A 21 -25.08 -6.94 -11.27
CA PHE A 21 -24.53 -8.17 -11.84
C PHE A 21 -23.53 -7.93 -12.98
N LEU A 22 -23.68 -6.83 -13.73
CA LEU A 22 -22.74 -6.47 -14.80
C LEU A 22 -21.42 -5.87 -14.27
N SER A 23 -21.43 -5.29 -13.06
CA SER A 23 -20.24 -4.74 -12.40
C SER A 23 -19.22 -5.78 -11.90
N LEU A 24 -19.50 -7.09 -12.05
CA LEU A 24 -18.78 -8.17 -11.36
C LEU A 24 -18.09 -9.19 -12.28
N LEU A 25 -18.10 -8.99 -13.61
CA LEU A 25 -17.60 -10.00 -14.57
C LEU A 25 -16.42 -9.58 -15.46
N ASN A 26 -16.01 -8.31 -15.46
CA ASN A 26 -14.81 -7.84 -16.15
C ASN A 26 -13.76 -7.36 -15.14
N LEU A 27 -12.85 -8.25 -14.72
CA LEU A 27 -11.58 -7.84 -14.12
C LEU A 27 -10.52 -8.95 -14.22
N THR A 28 -9.66 -8.90 -15.25
CA THR A 28 -8.53 -9.82 -15.42
C THR A 28 -7.19 -9.13 -15.24
N ARG A 29 -6.32 -9.73 -14.43
CA ARG A 29 -4.87 -9.45 -14.34
C ARG A 29 -4.47 -7.99 -14.05
N SER A 30 -4.38 -7.65 -12.76
CA SER A 30 -3.09 -7.69 -12.04
C SER A 30 -3.18 -7.06 -10.64
N ILE A 31 -2.51 -7.67 -9.66
CA ILE A 31 -1.79 -7.00 -8.55
C ILE A 31 -0.99 -8.05 -7.78
N ASN A 32 0.18 -7.67 -7.26
CA ASN A 32 1.03 -8.53 -6.43
C ASN A 32 0.49 -8.60 -4.99
N TYR A 33 0.38 -9.81 -4.42
CA TYR A 33 0.10 -10.00 -3.00
C TYR A 33 1.36 -10.37 -2.23
N PHE A 34 1.69 -9.56 -1.22
CA PHE A 34 2.69 -9.89 -0.21
C PHE A 34 2.00 -10.69 0.91
N ILE A 35 2.35 -11.98 1.05
CA ILE A 35 1.86 -12.84 2.14
C ILE A 35 3.02 -13.18 3.07
N GLU A 36 2.84 -12.91 4.37
CA GLU A 36 3.63 -13.52 5.43
C GLU A 36 3.13 -14.96 5.68
N PRO A 37 3.96 -16.00 5.53
CA PRO A 37 3.54 -17.39 5.76
C PRO A 37 3.45 -17.71 7.27
N SER A 38 2.66 -18.73 7.63
CA SER A 38 2.56 -19.22 9.01
C SER A 38 2.51 -20.75 9.06
N SER A 39 3.61 -21.36 9.51
CA SER A 39 3.76 -22.77 9.91
C SER A 39 3.57 -23.83 8.78
N MET A 40 4.23 -24.99 8.81
CA MET A 40 5.17 -25.56 9.80
C MET A 40 6.09 -26.59 9.10
N GLU A 41 7.40 -26.50 9.29
CA GLU A 41 8.34 -27.64 9.43
C GLU A 41 9.70 -27.12 9.93
N GLN A 42 10.53 -27.92 10.62
CA GLN A 42 11.59 -27.38 11.49
C GLN A 42 13.04 -27.53 10.98
N ALA A 43 13.77 -26.40 10.92
CA ALA A 43 15.24 -26.36 10.77
C ALA A 43 15.92 -25.21 11.56
N ARG A 44 15.85 -25.27 12.89
CA ARG A 44 16.71 -24.58 13.89
C ARG A 44 17.34 -23.21 13.54
N GLN A 45 16.70 -22.10 13.94
CA GLN A 45 17.39 -20.98 14.64
C GLN A 45 16.39 -20.08 15.39
N PRO A 46 16.72 -19.53 16.58
CA PRO A 46 15.74 -18.89 17.47
C PRO A 46 15.62 -17.37 17.26
N SER A 47 14.80 -16.94 16.29
CA SER A 47 14.40 -15.52 16.20
C SER A 47 13.40 -15.17 17.31
N ARG A 48 13.90 -14.77 18.48
CA ARG A 48 13.08 -14.08 19.49
C ARG A 48 12.67 -12.73 18.91
N TYR A 49 11.36 -12.51 18.69
CA TYR A 49 10.84 -11.19 18.32
C TYR A 49 11.23 -10.15 19.38
N ARG A 50 12.16 -9.27 19.02
CA ARG A 50 12.68 -8.20 19.87
C ARG A 50 12.57 -6.88 19.10
N PRO A 51 11.74 -5.93 19.55
CA PRO A 51 11.75 -4.57 19.01
C PRO A 51 13.17 -3.97 19.09
N THR A 52 13.61 -3.30 18.03
CA THR A 52 14.93 -2.65 17.99
C THR A 52 15.02 -1.59 19.08
N LEU A 53 16.10 -1.62 19.87
CA LEU A 53 16.35 -0.62 20.91
C LEU A 53 16.98 0.66 20.32
N ALA A 54 16.79 1.79 21.00
CA ALA A 54 17.38 3.09 20.64
C ALA A 54 18.90 3.02 20.41
N VAL A 55 19.64 2.35 21.29
CA VAL A 55 21.11 2.21 21.20
C VAL A 55 21.52 1.32 20.01
N GLU A 56 20.77 0.25 19.75
CA GLU A 56 21.00 -0.64 18.60
C GLU A 56 20.70 0.07 17.27
N ALA A 57 19.72 0.98 17.27
CA ALA A 57 19.43 1.83 16.13
C ALA A 57 20.54 2.87 15.89
N LEU A 58 21.07 3.50 16.94
CA LEU A 58 22.18 4.46 16.82
C LEU A 58 23.46 3.79 16.25
N ASP A 59 23.81 2.60 16.73
CA ASP A 59 24.92 1.80 16.20
C ASP A 59 24.77 1.49 14.69
N LEU A 60 23.54 1.14 14.26
CA LEU A 60 23.23 0.94 12.85
C LEU A 60 23.32 2.23 12.04
N LEU A 61 22.91 3.38 12.60
CA LEU A 61 23.06 4.70 11.99
C LEU A 61 24.54 5.05 11.77
N LEU A 62 25.39 4.90 12.81
CA LEU A 62 26.82 5.18 12.76
C LEU A 62 27.55 4.29 11.75
N LYS A 63 27.28 2.97 11.76
CA LYS A 63 27.81 2.02 10.78
C LYS A 63 27.39 2.35 9.35
N THR A 64 26.15 2.78 9.15
CA THR A 64 25.65 3.21 7.84
C THR A 64 26.27 4.52 7.39
N GLY A 65 26.41 5.50 8.30
CA GLY A 65 27.07 6.77 8.04
C GLY A 65 28.52 6.57 7.61
N ASN A 66 29.31 5.83 8.39
CA ASN A 66 30.71 5.57 8.08
C ASN A 66 30.90 4.80 6.76
N LYS A 67 30.03 3.83 6.45
CA LYS A 67 29.98 3.20 5.11
C LYS A 67 29.76 4.23 4.01
N LEU A 68 28.82 5.16 4.18
CA LEU A 68 28.48 6.17 3.18
C LEU A 68 29.54 7.27 3.04
N LYS A 69 30.25 7.64 4.10
CA LYS A 69 31.41 8.54 4.04
C LYS A 69 32.55 7.94 3.19
N VAL A 70 32.77 6.62 3.29
CA VAL A 70 33.77 5.88 2.50
C VAL A 70 33.34 5.68 1.04
N LEU A 71 32.10 5.25 0.78
CA LEU A 71 31.62 4.95 -0.58
C LEU A 71 31.21 6.20 -1.37
N GLN A 72 30.74 7.25 -0.70
CA GLN A 72 30.20 8.50 -1.26
C GLN A 72 28.99 8.34 -2.24
N HIS A 73 28.53 7.12 -2.48
CA HIS A 73 27.36 6.80 -3.30
C HIS A 73 26.48 5.73 -2.65
N LEU A 74 25.20 5.69 -3.06
CA LEU A 74 24.27 4.60 -2.69
C LEU A 74 24.37 3.43 -3.68
N THR A 75 24.19 2.20 -3.21
CA THR A 75 23.96 1.04 -4.10
C THR A 75 22.54 1.08 -4.70
N LYS A 76 22.28 0.35 -5.79
CA LYS A 76 20.95 0.30 -6.45
C LYS A 76 19.79 -0.07 -5.50
N ALA A 77 20.05 -0.87 -4.45
CA ALA A 77 19.06 -1.21 -3.43
C ALA A 77 18.81 -0.06 -2.43
N GLU A 78 19.86 0.66 -2.05
CA GLU A 78 19.77 1.82 -1.15
C GLU A 78 19.12 3.02 -1.87
N GLN A 79 19.42 3.22 -3.16
CA GLN A 79 18.75 4.21 -4.02
C GLN A 79 17.23 3.99 -4.06
N ARG A 80 16.77 2.74 -4.20
CA ARG A 80 15.35 2.39 -4.16
C ARG A 80 14.71 2.71 -2.80
N ARG A 81 15.36 2.34 -1.68
CA ARG A 81 14.88 2.69 -0.32
C ARG A 81 14.78 4.20 -0.11
N ALA A 82 15.77 4.96 -0.58
CA ALA A 82 15.76 6.42 -0.51
C ALA A 82 14.60 7.01 -1.33
N ALA A 83 14.35 6.52 -2.54
CA ALA A 83 13.21 6.93 -3.35
C ALA A 83 11.86 6.61 -2.67
N ASP A 84 11.67 5.40 -2.14
CA ASP A 84 10.50 4.99 -1.36
C ASP A 84 10.23 5.94 -0.18
N ALA A 85 11.28 6.35 0.55
CA ALA A 85 11.14 7.29 1.67
C ALA A 85 10.81 8.72 1.22
N VAL A 86 11.36 9.18 0.08
CA VAL A 86 11.02 10.47 -0.52
C VAL A 86 9.59 10.49 -1.05
N GLU A 87 9.10 9.39 -1.60
CA GLU A 87 7.68 9.20 -1.96
C GLU A 87 6.79 9.24 -0.71
N VAL A 88 7.16 8.52 0.37
CA VAL A 88 6.47 8.55 1.67
C VAL A 88 6.40 9.96 2.25
N LEU A 89 7.45 10.77 2.11
CA LEU A 89 7.48 12.17 2.55
C LEU A 89 6.52 13.07 1.75
N LYS A 90 6.44 12.86 0.43
CA LYS A 90 5.60 13.68 -0.47
C LYS A 90 4.13 13.28 -0.40
N ILE A 91 3.81 12.03 -0.73
CA ILE A 91 2.43 11.54 -0.89
C ILE A 91 1.70 11.46 0.46
N VAL A 92 0.39 11.72 0.46
CA VAL A 92 -0.50 11.52 1.62
C VAL A 92 -0.58 10.03 1.92
N GLN A 93 -0.02 9.60 3.06
CA GLN A 93 0.04 8.19 3.40
C GLN A 93 -1.28 7.72 4.04
N THR A 94 -1.84 6.64 3.50
CA THR A 94 -3.14 6.07 3.90
C THR A 94 -2.95 4.93 4.91
N ALA A 95 -2.05 4.00 4.61
CA ALA A 95 -1.75 2.82 5.45
C ALA A 95 -1.12 3.20 6.80
N PRO A 96 -1.58 2.65 7.95
CA PRO A 96 -1.05 3.00 9.28
C PRO A 96 0.47 2.83 9.44
N LYS A 97 1.06 1.77 8.86
CA LYS A 97 2.52 1.56 8.89
C LYS A 97 3.27 2.70 8.15
N ARG A 98 2.82 3.12 6.96
CA ARG A 98 3.41 4.26 6.23
C ARG A 98 3.10 5.61 6.88
N LYS A 99 1.93 5.80 7.52
CA LYS A 99 1.65 6.98 8.37
C LYS A 99 2.64 7.12 9.52
N LYS A 100 2.84 6.06 10.33
CA LYS A 100 3.81 6.03 11.44
C LYS A 100 5.24 6.31 10.96
N TYR A 101 5.61 5.77 9.80
CA TYR A 101 6.92 6.03 9.20
C TYR A 101 7.07 7.48 8.68
N LYS A 102 6.06 8.04 7.99
CA LYS A 102 6.05 9.44 7.54
C LYS A 102 6.23 10.41 8.70
N ILE A 103 5.51 10.22 9.80
CA ILE A 103 5.61 11.08 11.00
C ILE A 103 7.05 11.07 11.53
N PHE A 104 7.66 9.90 11.67
CA PHE A 104 9.06 9.77 12.11
C PHE A 104 10.04 10.45 11.13
N LEU A 105 9.86 10.29 9.81
CA LEU A 105 10.70 10.98 8.83
C LEU A 105 10.49 12.50 8.80
N TYR A 106 9.28 13.00 9.11
CA TYR A 106 9.00 14.44 9.26
C TYR A 106 9.75 15.00 10.46
N THR A 107 9.67 14.36 11.65
CA THR A 107 10.42 14.77 12.83
C THR A 107 11.94 14.79 12.59
N LEU A 108 12.47 13.82 11.82
CA LEU A 108 13.87 13.83 11.40
C LEU A 108 14.19 15.01 10.48
N LEU A 109 13.35 15.26 9.48
CA LEU A 109 13.51 16.35 8.50
C LEU A 109 13.45 17.74 9.16
N GLU A 110 12.55 17.91 10.11
CA GLU A 110 12.28 19.17 10.79
C GLU A 110 13.39 19.57 11.77
N HIS A 111 13.90 18.63 12.57
CA HIS A 111 14.87 18.95 13.62
C HIS A 111 16.34 18.70 13.22
N TYR A 112 16.61 17.82 12.26
CA TYR A 112 17.98 17.41 11.89
C TYR A 112 18.24 17.44 10.38
N GLY A 113 17.20 17.43 9.54
CA GLY A 113 17.30 17.64 8.09
C GLY A 113 17.55 16.39 7.25
N PRO A 114 17.79 16.57 5.93
CA PRO A 114 17.75 15.50 4.93
C PRO A 114 18.77 14.36 5.13
N HIS A 115 19.91 14.63 5.78
CA HIS A 115 20.94 13.61 6.00
C HIS A 115 20.51 12.56 7.02
N MET A 116 19.81 12.95 8.10
CA MET A 116 19.26 11.99 9.07
C MET A 116 18.08 11.20 8.51
N VAL A 117 17.23 11.84 7.70
CA VAL A 117 16.16 11.17 6.94
C VAL A 117 16.74 10.04 6.08
N LEU A 118 17.84 10.31 5.36
CA LEU A 118 18.55 9.32 4.56
C LEU A 118 19.15 8.20 5.44
N LEU A 119 19.93 8.55 6.46
CA LEU A 119 20.56 7.57 7.36
C LEU A 119 19.55 6.60 7.97
N CYS A 120 18.49 7.11 8.58
CA CYS A 120 17.44 6.29 9.18
C CYS A 120 16.70 5.43 8.14
N THR A 121 16.49 5.94 6.93
CA THR A 121 15.89 5.17 5.82
C THR A 121 16.74 3.96 5.42
N LEU A 122 18.06 4.12 5.39
CA LEU A 122 18.98 3.08 4.94
C LEU A 122 19.33 2.07 6.04
N ALA A 123 19.56 2.54 7.27
CA ALA A 123 19.93 1.73 8.43
C ALA A 123 18.74 0.99 9.08
N LEU A 124 17.59 1.67 9.17
CA LEU A 124 16.39 1.17 9.86
C LEU A 124 15.29 0.79 8.88
N GLY A 125 14.94 1.70 7.97
CA GLY A 125 13.83 1.56 7.03
C GLY A 125 12.46 1.47 7.72
N GLN A 126 11.40 1.32 6.91
CA GLN A 126 10.01 1.34 7.41
C GLN A 126 9.75 0.30 8.50
N ALA A 127 10.18 -0.95 8.33
CA ALA A 127 9.86 -2.05 9.25
C ALA A 127 10.35 -1.77 10.68
N LYS A 128 11.66 -1.59 10.88
CA LYS A 128 12.23 -1.36 12.23
C LYS A 128 11.63 -0.11 12.90
N VAL A 129 11.42 0.98 12.17
CA VAL A 129 10.80 2.21 12.71
C VAL A 129 9.34 1.98 13.12
N VAL A 130 8.59 1.18 12.36
CA VAL A 130 7.19 0.84 12.66
C VAL A 130 7.08 -0.14 13.82
N ASP A 131 8.03 -1.06 13.99
CA ASP A 131 8.00 -2.05 15.06
C ASP A 131 8.67 -1.55 16.37
N MET A 132 9.46 -0.47 16.29
CA MET A 132 10.02 0.24 17.43
C MET A 132 8.94 0.95 18.27
N LYS A 133 9.08 0.83 19.61
CA LYS A 133 8.19 1.45 20.62
C LYS A 133 8.15 2.99 20.48
N GLN A 134 7.25 3.64 21.19
CA GLN A 134 7.22 5.12 21.24
C GLN A 134 8.43 5.65 22.00
N ASP A 135 8.70 5.09 23.18
CA ASP A 135 9.76 5.49 24.10
C ASP A 135 11.14 5.27 23.48
N GLU A 136 11.37 4.12 22.83
CA GLU A 136 12.59 3.82 22.07
C GLU A 136 12.80 4.79 20.89
N ARG A 137 11.73 5.26 20.23
CA ARG A 137 11.84 6.29 19.18
C ARG A 137 12.16 7.66 19.76
N ALA A 138 11.64 8.01 20.93
CA ALA A 138 12.00 9.24 21.62
C ALA A 138 13.48 9.21 22.06
N ALA A 139 13.90 8.14 22.75
CA ALA A 139 15.28 7.94 23.15
C ALA A 139 16.25 7.93 21.96
N LEU A 140 15.86 7.41 20.79
CA LEU A 140 16.66 7.51 19.57
C LEU A 140 16.82 8.97 19.08
N MET A 141 15.77 9.80 19.15
CA MET A 141 15.87 11.23 18.82
C MET A 141 16.80 11.98 19.77
N ASP A 142 16.72 11.68 21.08
CA ASP A 142 17.63 12.25 22.08
C ASP A 142 19.08 11.77 21.88
N LEU A 143 19.30 10.52 21.50
CA LEU A 143 20.64 10.01 21.15
C LEU A 143 21.19 10.70 19.89
N ILE A 144 20.39 10.82 18.82
CA ILE A 144 20.79 11.53 17.59
C ILE A 144 21.14 12.99 17.87
N LYS A 145 20.34 13.67 18.71
CA LYS A 145 20.55 15.07 19.13
C LYS A 145 21.89 15.31 19.84
N ASN A 146 22.44 14.29 20.49
CA ASN A 146 23.72 14.35 21.18
C ASN A 146 24.88 13.73 20.38
N CYS A 147 24.67 13.34 19.11
CA CYS A 147 25.62 12.57 18.30
C CYS A 147 26.15 13.36 17.09
N ASN A 148 27.24 14.11 17.32
CA ASN A 148 27.86 14.97 16.30
C ASN A 148 28.45 14.20 15.10
N GLU A 149 28.82 12.92 15.26
CA GLU A 149 29.44 12.10 14.20
C GLU A 149 28.56 11.92 12.95
N LEU A 150 27.24 12.06 13.12
CA LEU A 150 26.25 11.88 12.06
C LEU A 150 26.02 13.16 11.24
N ASP A 151 26.37 14.34 11.75
CA ASP A 151 26.31 15.59 10.99
C ASP A 151 27.55 15.75 10.12
N ASP A 152 27.41 15.44 8.84
CA ASP A 152 28.54 15.33 7.91
C ASP A 152 28.19 15.91 6.52
N PRO A 153 29.07 16.73 5.92
CA PRO A 153 28.82 17.35 4.62
C PRO A 153 28.67 16.34 3.47
N ILE A 154 29.33 15.18 3.53
CA ILE A 154 29.21 14.11 2.53
C ILE A 154 27.81 13.50 2.63
N LEU A 155 27.32 13.22 3.84
CA LEU A 155 25.98 12.67 4.06
C LEU A 155 24.88 13.66 3.65
N ARG A 156 25.09 14.96 3.89
CA ARG A 156 24.23 16.04 3.38
C ARG A 156 24.23 16.09 1.84
N ALA A 157 25.38 15.97 1.19
CA ALA A 157 25.49 15.94 -0.28
C ALA A 157 24.78 14.72 -0.90
N ILE A 158 24.97 13.52 -0.35
CA ILE A 158 24.29 12.30 -0.83
C ILE A 158 22.76 12.45 -0.71
N ALA A 159 22.26 13.01 0.40
CA ALA A 159 20.82 13.22 0.58
C ALA A 159 20.22 14.22 -0.44
N ILE A 160 20.95 15.29 -0.78
CA ILE A 160 20.56 16.23 -1.83
C ILE A 160 20.56 15.55 -3.20
N ASN A 161 21.59 14.78 -3.53
CA ASN A 161 21.68 14.05 -4.80
C ASN A 161 20.54 13.03 -4.99
N HIS A 162 20.08 12.42 -3.91
CA HIS A 162 18.92 11.52 -3.91
C HIS A 162 17.57 12.21 -3.66
N ARG A 163 17.50 13.53 -3.87
CA ARG A 163 16.28 14.36 -3.85
C ARG A 163 15.47 14.27 -2.55
N VAL A 164 16.14 14.05 -1.41
CA VAL A 164 15.51 14.21 -0.10
C VAL A 164 15.14 15.69 0.09
N PRO A 165 13.88 16.03 0.45
CA PRO A 165 13.48 17.41 0.72
C PRO A 165 14.39 18.07 1.76
N LYS A 166 14.69 19.37 1.62
CA LYS A 166 15.55 20.07 2.59
C LYS A 166 14.75 20.54 3.81
N ARG A 167 13.47 20.85 3.62
CA ARG A 167 12.47 21.18 4.66
C ARG A 167 11.11 20.58 4.35
N VAL A 168 10.16 20.75 5.28
CA VAL A 168 8.77 20.27 5.14
C VAL A 168 8.04 21.02 4.03
N GLU A 169 8.27 22.33 3.89
CA GLU A 169 7.59 23.21 2.91
C GLU A 169 7.99 22.90 1.46
N ASP A 170 9.17 22.32 1.24
CA ASP A 170 9.64 21.91 -0.10
C ASP A 170 8.70 20.87 -0.72
N ASN A 171 8.00 20.06 0.09
CA ASN A 171 7.02 19.09 -0.41
C ASN A 171 5.85 19.80 -1.10
N ALA A 172 5.38 20.93 -0.56
CA ALA A 172 4.29 21.71 -1.15
C ALA A 172 4.75 22.40 -2.45
N LYS A 173 5.96 22.96 -2.47
CA LYS A 173 6.53 23.56 -3.70
C LYS A 173 6.75 22.52 -4.80
N TYR A 174 7.28 21.34 -4.47
CA TYR A 174 7.53 20.29 -5.45
C TYR A 174 6.23 19.75 -6.09
N LEU A 175 5.13 19.73 -5.33
CA LEU A 175 3.80 19.40 -5.87
C LEU A 175 3.27 20.50 -6.81
N ALA A 176 3.49 21.78 -6.47
CA ALA A 176 3.11 22.90 -7.34
C ALA A 176 3.96 22.98 -8.63
N GLU A 177 5.26 22.69 -8.54
CA GLU A 177 6.15 22.61 -9.71
C GLU A 177 5.78 21.47 -10.66
N LEU A 178 5.39 20.30 -10.13
CA LEU A 178 4.87 19.19 -10.93
C LEU A 178 3.52 19.53 -11.59
N ALA A 179 2.60 20.15 -10.85
CA ALA A 179 1.32 20.61 -11.42
C ALA A 179 1.51 21.66 -12.52
N SER A 180 2.55 22.50 -12.43
CA SER A 180 2.88 23.54 -13.41
C SER A 180 3.51 23.02 -14.72
N GLN A 181 3.85 21.73 -14.79
CA GLN A 181 4.47 21.12 -16.00
C GLN A 181 3.45 20.42 -16.92
N ASN A 182 2.20 20.25 -16.48
CA ASN A 182 1.12 19.63 -17.25
C ASN A 182 0.12 20.67 -17.78
N GLY A 183 0.55 21.49 -18.75
CA GLY A 183 -0.35 22.34 -19.54
C GLY A 183 -1.01 21.55 -20.69
N PRO A 184 -2.24 21.91 -21.12
CA PRO A 184 -2.92 21.20 -22.21
C PRO A 184 -2.29 21.53 -23.57
N HIS A 185 -1.69 20.52 -24.22
CA HIS A 185 -1.22 20.62 -25.59
C HIS A 185 -2.16 19.85 -26.52
N LEU A 186 -2.83 20.56 -27.43
CA LEU A 186 -3.63 19.95 -28.49
C LEU A 186 -2.74 19.54 -29.67
N ASP A 187 -3.03 18.36 -30.20
CA ASP A 187 -2.90 17.90 -31.59
C ASP A 187 -1.74 18.40 -32.47
N ALA A 188 -0.77 17.51 -32.73
CA ALA A 188 -0.07 17.41 -34.01
C ALA A 188 0.50 15.99 -34.19
N GLU A 189 0.21 15.34 -35.32
CA GLU A 189 0.74 14.01 -35.65
C GLU A 189 2.15 14.07 -36.22
N SER A 190 3.01 13.12 -35.85
CA SER A 190 4.04 12.56 -36.76
C SER A 190 4.56 11.24 -36.21
N GLU A 191 4.47 10.18 -36.99
CA GLU A 191 5.15 8.92 -36.68
C GLU A 191 6.67 9.07 -36.85
N THR A 192 7.46 8.42 -35.98
CA THR A 192 8.71 7.75 -36.36
C THR A 192 9.18 6.86 -35.21
N GLY A 193 9.32 5.57 -35.47
CA GLY A 193 9.52 4.57 -34.41
C GLY A 193 10.89 4.61 -33.72
N ARG A 194 10.87 4.33 -32.41
CA ARG A 194 11.96 3.62 -31.72
C ARG A 194 11.42 3.01 -30.43
N ASP A 195 11.56 1.69 -30.28
CA ASP A 195 11.11 0.98 -29.09
C ASP A 195 11.83 1.48 -27.83
N ILE A 196 11.04 1.97 -26.87
CA ILE A 196 11.48 2.19 -25.49
C ILE A 196 10.69 1.21 -24.63
N PRO A 197 11.34 0.34 -23.83
CA PRO A 197 10.63 -0.55 -22.94
C PRO A 197 9.76 0.25 -21.97
N VAL A 198 8.44 0.01 -21.99
CA VAL A 198 7.50 0.62 -21.04
C VAL A 198 7.79 0.05 -19.65
N THR A 199 8.70 0.71 -18.93
CA THR A 199 8.95 0.44 -17.53
C THR A 199 7.69 0.83 -16.75
N SER A 200 7.11 -0.15 -16.06
CA SER A 200 5.77 -0.05 -15.51
C SER A 200 5.63 1.12 -14.54
N ARG A 201 4.96 2.19 -14.97
CA ARG A 201 4.30 3.10 -14.04
C ARG A 201 3.27 2.27 -13.30
N GLY A 202 3.35 2.21 -11.98
CA GLY A 202 2.29 1.61 -11.17
C GLY A 202 1.03 2.45 -11.28
N ARG A 203 -0.15 1.83 -11.11
CA ARG A 203 -1.46 2.51 -11.11
C ARG A 203 -1.40 3.73 -10.19
N GLN A 204 -1.45 4.93 -10.76
CA GLN A 204 -1.43 6.15 -9.97
C GLN A 204 -2.86 6.40 -9.49
N ILE A 205 -3.06 6.50 -8.17
CA ILE A 205 -4.40 6.54 -7.56
C ILE A 205 -4.78 8.00 -7.30
N GLN A 206 -5.79 8.48 -8.04
CA GLN A 206 -6.33 9.83 -7.95
C GLN A 206 -7.09 10.05 -6.64
N PHE A 207 -7.96 9.10 -6.29
CA PHE A 207 -8.82 9.19 -5.11
C PHE A 207 -8.85 7.87 -4.34
N MET A 208 -8.88 7.97 -3.01
CA MET A 208 -9.18 6.85 -2.12
C MET A 208 -10.30 7.24 -1.16
N PHE A 209 -11.41 6.50 -1.23
CA PHE A 209 -12.55 6.65 -0.33
C PHE A 209 -12.50 5.54 0.72
N SER A 210 -12.39 5.92 1.99
CA SER A 210 -12.56 5.04 3.15
C SER A 210 -13.52 5.70 4.15
N LYS A 211 -13.61 5.23 5.40
CA LYS A 211 -14.59 5.70 6.40
C LYS A 211 -16.04 5.61 5.90
N ALA A 212 -16.41 4.49 5.29
CA ALA A 212 -17.79 4.23 4.91
C ALA A 212 -18.72 4.31 6.15
N PRO A 213 -19.90 4.95 6.07
CA PRO A 213 -20.83 5.00 7.20
C PRO A 213 -21.24 3.59 7.65
N ALA A 214 -21.20 3.31 8.96
CA ALA A 214 -21.38 1.95 9.48
C ALA A 214 -22.81 1.42 9.28
N ASP A 215 -23.79 2.33 9.24
CA ASP A 215 -25.20 2.09 8.92
C ASP A 215 -25.46 1.81 7.42
N HIS A 216 -24.52 2.15 6.54
CA HIS A 216 -24.61 1.90 5.09
C HIS A 216 -24.00 0.54 4.67
N ILE A 217 -23.16 -0.09 5.50
CA ILE A 217 -22.58 -1.42 5.22
C ILE A 217 -23.64 -2.53 4.99
N PRO A 218 -24.82 -2.54 5.65
CA PRO A 218 -25.92 -3.46 5.32
C PRO A 218 -26.40 -3.42 3.86
N LEU A 219 -26.19 -2.31 3.14
CA LEU A 219 -26.55 -2.18 1.72
C LEU A 219 -25.73 -3.12 0.81
N LEU A 220 -24.60 -3.64 1.28
CA LEU A 220 -23.78 -4.65 0.59
C LEU A 220 -24.39 -6.06 0.61
N GLY A 221 -25.49 -6.25 1.35
CA GLY A 221 -26.20 -7.53 1.45
C GLY A 221 -25.58 -8.52 2.45
N ASN A 222 -26.41 -9.45 2.92
CA ASN A 222 -26.13 -10.30 4.08
C ASN A 222 -24.77 -11.06 4.04
N PRO A 223 -24.30 -11.64 2.91
CA PRO A 223 -23.01 -12.35 2.91
C PRO A 223 -21.82 -11.44 3.16
N ILE A 224 -21.76 -10.29 2.48
CA ILE A 224 -20.66 -9.32 2.62
C ILE A 224 -20.76 -8.60 3.96
N LEU A 225 -21.97 -8.21 4.38
CA LEU A 225 -22.25 -7.66 5.71
C LEU A 225 -21.73 -8.59 6.81
N SER A 226 -22.10 -9.88 6.79
CA SER A 226 -21.67 -10.86 7.80
C SER A 226 -20.15 -11.04 7.80
N ALA A 227 -19.54 -11.06 6.61
CA ALA A 227 -18.10 -11.21 6.45
C ALA A 227 -17.34 -10.00 7.04
N ILE A 228 -17.79 -8.77 6.76
CA ILE A 228 -17.25 -7.53 7.34
C ILE A 228 -17.48 -7.50 8.85
N GLN A 229 -18.71 -7.75 9.33
CA GLN A 229 -19.05 -7.72 10.75
C GLN A 229 -18.25 -8.75 11.58
N SER A 230 -17.85 -9.86 10.97
CA SER A 230 -16.99 -10.86 11.62
C SER A 230 -15.53 -10.40 11.82
N SER A 231 -15.09 -9.37 11.11
CA SER A 231 -13.71 -8.83 11.12
C SER A 231 -13.28 -8.31 12.49
N ARG A 232 -11.97 -8.41 12.78
CA ARG A 232 -11.38 -7.78 13.97
C ARG A 232 -11.45 -6.26 13.91
N HIS A 233 -11.28 -5.68 12.72
CA HIS A 233 -11.23 -4.23 12.53
C HIS A 233 -12.59 -3.59 12.84
N TRP A 234 -13.65 -4.07 12.17
CA TRP A 234 -15.05 -3.71 12.46
C TRP A 234 -15.39 -3.80 13.94
N LYS A 235 -15.03 -4.90 14.61
CA LYS A 235 -15.32 -5.11 16.04
C LYS A 235 -14.62 -4.08 16.94
N THR A 236 -13.40 -3.69 16.61
CA THR A 236 -12.70 -2.60 17.31
C THR A 236 -13.40 -1.26 17.09
N GLU A 237 -13.76 -0.91 15.85
CA GLU A 237 -14.47 0.34 15.53
C GLU A 237 -15.84 0.42 16.22
N ARG A 238 -16.62 -0.68 16.20
CA ARG A 238 -17.90 -0.76 16.94
C ARG A 238 -17.68 -0.63 18.45
N GLY A 239 -16.64 -1.26 19.00
CA GLY A 239 -16.30 -1.19 20.42
C GLY A 239 -15.82 0.20 20.88
N LEU A 240 -15.35 1.04 19.95
CA LEU A 240 -14.98 2.44 20.19
C LEU A 240 -16.14 3.43 19.90
N GLY A 241 -17.28 2.95 19.36
CA GLY A 241 -18.43 3.78 19.04
C GLY A 241 -18.30 4.62 17.76
N GLU A 242 -17.33 4.33 16.89
CA GLU A 242 -17.05 5.09 15.66
C GLU A 242 -18.27 5.14 14.72
N PRO A 243 -18.66 6.28 14.12
CA PRO A 243 -19.78 6.33 13.18
C PRO A 243 -19.47 5.67 11.82
N THR A 244 -18.19 5.51 11.49
CA THR A 244 -17.69 5.03 10.19
C THR A 244 -16.84 3.76 10.32
N THR A 245 -16.51 3.14 9.20
CA THR A 245 -15.58 2.01 9.11
C THR A 245 -14.58 2.14 7.95
N ASP A 246 -13.32 1.79 8.19
CA ASP A 246 -12.31 1.58 7.13
C ASP A 246 -12.35 0.14 6.58
N CYS A 247 -13.28 -0.72 7.03
CA CYS A 247 -13.47 -2.07 6.47
C CYS A 247 -13.93 -2.11 5.01
N LEU A 248 -14.35 -0.99 4.42
CA LEU A 248 -14.58 -0.82 2.99
C LEU A 248 -13.72 0.34 2.50
N THR A 249 -12.91 0.11 1.47
CA THR A 249 -12.07 1.16 0.85
C THR A 249 -12.09 1.03 -0.67
N THR A 250 -12.36 2.12 -1.36
CA THR A 250 -12.40 2.22 -2.83
C THR A 250 -11.23 3.09 -3.33
N MET A 251 -10.55 2.65 -4.38
CA MET A 251 -9.42 3.35 -5.02
C MET A 251 -9.77 3.62 -6.48
N ILE A 252 -9.71 4.88 -6.89
CA ILE A 252 -9.94 5.34 -8.27
C ILE A 252 -8.59 5.75 -8.87
N PRO A 253 -8.19 5.19 -10.04
CA PRO A 253 -6.96 5.57 -10.74
C PRO A 253 -7.03 6.98 -11.35
N GLU A 254 -5.88 7.55 -11.72
CA GLU A 254 -5.78 8.80 -12.50
C GLU A 254 -6.03 8.60 -13.99
N ASP A 255 -5.83 7.38 -14.50
CA ASP A 255 -6.15 7.03 -15.88
C ASP A 255 -7.63 6.59 -15.94
N GLU A 256 -8.45 7.35 -16.67
CA GLU A 256 -9.88 7.07 -16.85
C GLU A 256 -10.16 5.74 -17.59
N ASN A 257 -9.12 5.12 -18.18
CA ASN A 257 -9.18 3.81 -18.81
C ASN A 257 -8.91 2.64 -17.84
N GLU A 258 -8.57 2.89 -16.56
CA GLU A 258 -8.32 1.85 -15.56
C GLU A 258 -9.49 1.60 -14.60
N ASP A 259 -9.72 0.33 -14.25
CA ASP A 259 -10.82 -0.07 -13.37
C ASP A 259 -10.68 0.40 -11.91
N ILE A 260 -11.78 0.92 -11.37
CA ILE A 260 -11.92 1.24 -9.93
C ILE A 260 -11.77 -0.03 -9.08
N SER A 261 -10.88 0.03 -8.09
CA SER A 261 -10.58 -1.11 -7.21
C SER A 261 -11.27 -0.96 -5.85
N ILE A 262 -12.24 -1.84 -5.57
CA ILE A 262 -12.91 -1.94 -4.25
C ILE A 262 -12.23 -3.01 -3.41
N THR A 263 -11.94 -2.69 -2.14
CA THR A 263 -11.28 -3.59 -1.17
C THR A 263 -12.10 -3.67 0.12
N MET A 264 -12.16 -4.86 0.74
CA MET A 264 -12.95 -5.12 1.94
C MET A 264 -12.20 -5.96 2.98
N TRP A 265 -12.30 -5.57 4.26
CA TRP A 265 -11.63 -6.23 5.39
C TRP A 265 -12.57 -7.17 6.13
N VAL A 266 -12.64 -8.42 5.70
CA VAL A 266 -13.51 -9.47 6.25
C VAL A 266 -12.81 -10.34 7.30
N GLY A 267 -13.58 -10.95 8.21
CA GLY A 267 -13.03 -11.92 9.16
C GLY A 267 -12.66 -13.25 8.46
N GLN A 268 -11.43 -13.72 8.67
CA GLN A 268 -10.77 -14.80 7.92
C GLN A 268 -11.68 -15.99 7.53
N ARG A 269 -12.39 -16.61 8.48
CA ARG A 269 -13.27 -17.76 8.20
C ARG A 269 -14.44 -17.41 7.29
N ALA A 270 -15.09 -16.27 7.53
CA ALA A 270 -16.20 -15.80 6.68
C ALA A 270 -15.68 -15.30 5.32
N GLY A 271 -14.47 -14.77 5.26
CA GLY A 271 -13.78 -14.45 4.01
C GLY A 271 -13.54 -15.68 3.14
N LEU A 272 -13.04 -16.79 3.71
CA LEU A 272 -12.88 -18.06 2.98
C LEU A 272 -14.23 -18.58 2.43
N GLN A 273 -15.30 -18.53 3.23
CA GLN A 273 -16.65 -18.88 2.80
C GLN A 273 -17.17 -17.94 1.69
N LEU A 274 -16.81 -16.66 1.71
CA LEU A 274 -17.15 -15.70 0.67
C LEU A 274 -16.40 -16.00 -0.65
N LEU A 275 -15.11 -16.35 -0.58
CA LEU A 275 -14.32 -16.76 -1.76
C LEU A 275 -14.89 -18.04 -2.39
N GLU A 276 -15.26 -19.03 -1.57
CA GLU A 276 -15.91 -20.27 -2.00
C GLU A 276 -17.27 -20.01 -2.66
N MET A 277 -18.13 -19.20 -2.03
CA MET A 277 -19.44 -18.80 -2.57
C MET A 277 -19.31 -18.07 -3.92
N LEU A 278 -18.30 -17.20 -4.06
CA LEU A 278 -17.97 -16.49 -5.31
C LEU A 278 -17.15 -17.34 -6.30
N LYS A 279 -16.80 -18.59 -5.94
CA LYS A 279 -15.98 -19.54 -6.71
C LYS A 279 -14.61 -19.00 -7.13
N LEU A 280 -14.08 -18.02 -6.40
CA LEU A 280 -12.82 -17.35 -6.71
C LEU A 280 -11.63 -18.31 -6.53
N GLN A 281 -10.78 -18.38 -7.55
CA GLN A 281 -9.63 -19.29 -7.56
C GLN A 281 -8.37 -18.56 -7.06
N PRO A 282 -7.53 -19.20 -6.23
CA PRO A 282 -6.27 -18.63 -5.82
C PRO A 282 -5.30 -18.60 -7.02
N THR A 283 -4.87 -17.41 -7.44
CA THR A 283 -3.94 -17.21 -8.58
C THR A 283 -2.46 -17.15 -8.17
N TRP A 284 -2.18 -17.20 -6.87
CA TRP A 284 -0.85 -17.16 -6.30
C TRP A 284 -0.84 -17.76 -4.88
N SER A 285 0.26 -18.39 -4.50
CA SER A 285 0.52 -18.89 -3.14
C SER A 285 2.03 -18.86 -2.86
N PRO A 286 2.49 -18.47 -1.65
CA PRO A 286 3.92 -18.47 -1.32
C PRO A 286 4.53 -19.88 -1.33
N LEU A 287 3.73 -20.95 -1.28
CA LEU A 287 4.19 -22.34 -1.34
C LEU A 287 4.29 -22.89 -2.77
N LEU A 288 3.63 -22.26 -3.75
CA LEU A 288 3.46 -22.79 -5.12
C LEU A 288 3.71 -21.74 -6.23
N GLY A 289 4.12 -20.52 -5.87
CA GLY A 289 4.32 -19.42 -6.80
C GLY A 289 3.00 -18.95 -7.44
N HIS A 290 3.06 -18.60 -8.73
CA HIS A 290 1.83 -18.38 -9.50
C HIS A 290 1.11 -19.69 -9.77
N LEU A 291 -0.10 -19.79 -9.22
CA LEU A 291 -0.97 -20.92 -9.47
C LEU A 291 -1.55 -20.77 -10.88
N SER A 292 -1.07 -21.64 -11.79
CA SER A 292 -1.65 -21.76 -13.12
C SER A 292 -3.11 -22.23 -12.99
N PRO A 293 -4.06 -21.67 -13.77
CA PRO A 293 -5.41 -22.22 -13.82
C PRO A 293 -5.36 -23.71 -14.17
N LEU A 294 -6.12 -24.53 -13.44
CA LEU A 294 -6.23 -25.96 -13.73
C LEU A 294 -6.65 -26.15 -15.20
N PRO A 295 -6.02 -27.08 -15.95
CA PRO A 295 -6.42 -27.36 -17.33
C PRO A 295 -7.91 -27.68 -17.42
N ARG A 296 -8.63 -27.02 -18.33
CA ARG A 296 -10.02 -27.36 -18.67
C ARG A 296 -10.03 -28.67 -19.49
N GLY A 297 -9.79 -29.79 -18.79
CA GLY A 297 -9.59 -31.12 -19.38
C GLY A 297 -9.81 -32.29 -18.42
N LEU A 298 -10.40 -32.08 -17.24
CA LEU A 298 -10.85 -33.15 -16.32
C LEU A 298 -12.25 -32.85 -15.75
N GLN A 299 -13.21 -32.69 -16.65
CA GLN A 299 -14.63 -32.95 -16.39
C GLN A 299 -15.15 -33.75 -17.59
N GLY A 300 -15.39 -35.06 -17.42
CA GLY A 300 -15.76 -35.93 -18.54
C GLY A 300 -15.31 -37.39 -18.45
N GLN A 301 -15.45 -38.04 -17.29
CA GLN A 301 -15.92 -39.42 -17.16
C GLN A 301 -16.88 -39.49 -15.98
#